data_AF-A0A662AZZ1-F1
#
_entry.id   AF-A0A662AZZ1-F1
#
_cell.length_a   1.000
_cell.length_b   1.000
_cell.length_c   1.000
_cell.angle_alpha   90.00
_cell.angle_beta   90.00
_cell.angle_gamma   90.00
#
_symmetry.space_group_name_H-M   'P 1'
#
loop_
_entity.id
_entity.type
_entity.pdbx_description
1 polymer ?
#
loop_
_entity_poly.entity_id
_entity_poly.type
_entity_poly.pdbx_seq_one_letter_code
_entity_poly.pdbx_strand_id
1 'polypeptide(L)'
;MINSMNLIAQNLDSYGDMKRPANIGNSDFDGFKNSCFDIYYNSHKLDKNLKVIEGNLVKYADDKDNIDFESLGKDIEALKKSKESAKELSTDLKALDDKSTSMVKNAKNLKPRTKSPKAVKNTNNSIKALNDAKVTLKEVSENQVTLLKTAQELLGDK
;
A
#
# COMPACT_ATOMS: atom_id res chain seq x y z
N MET A 1 13.47 -12.65 6.67
CA MET A 1 12.23 -12.44 7.45
C MET A 1 11.70 -11.07 7.06
N ILE A 2 10.48 -10.99 6.55
CA ILE A 2 9.82 -9.70 6.26
C ILE A 2 9.49 -9.08 7.62
N ASN A 3 9.94 -7.85 7.85
CA ASN A 3 9.82 -7.19 9.14
C ASN A 3 8.40 -6.65 9.28
N SER A 4 7.52 -7.49 9.82
CA SER A 4 6.09 -7.22 10.00
C SER A 4 5.86 -6.16 11.07
N MET A 5 6.00 -4.88 10.73
CA MET A 5 5.35 -3.83 11.52
C MET A 5 3.84 -3.83 11.20
N ASN A 6 3.06 -4.43 12.10
CA ASN A 6 1.62 -4.17 12.30
C ASN A 6 0.66 -4.41 11.11
N LEU A 7 0.86 -5.48 10.35
CA LEU A 7 0.01 -5.88 9.23
C LEU A 7 -1.23 -6.70 9.68
N ILE A 8 -2.17 -6.07 10.38
CA ILE A 8 -3.52 -6.66 10.58
C ILE A 8 -4.40 -6.31 9.38
N ALA A 9 -4.04 -6.79 8.19
CA ALA A 9 -4.95 -6.88 7.04
C ALA A 9 -5.69 -8.24 7.02
N GLN A 10 -5.41 -9.13 7.98
CA GLN A 10 -5.86 -10.52 7.97
C GLN A 10 -7.40 -10.71 7.99
N ASN A 11 -8.18 -9.64 8.25
CA ASN A 11 -9.64 -9.71 8.34
C ASN A 11 -10.40 -8.84 7.31
N LEU A 12 -9.74 -8.20 6.35
CA LEU A 12 -10.41 -7.40 5.31
C LEU A 12 -10.20 -8.02 3.94
N ASP A 13 -11.18 -8.80 3.48
CA ASP A 13 -11.16 -9.55 2.21
C ASP A 13 -11.25 -8.68 0.94
N SER A 14 -11.43 -7.36 1.10
CA SER A 14 -11.48 -6.39 0.00
C SER A 14 -11.15 -4.98 0.46
N TYR A 15 -10.39 -4.26 -0.36
CA TYR A 15 -10.30 -2.80 -0.35
C TYR A 15 -10.36 -2.35 -1.81
N GLY A 16 -11.15 -1.33 -2.15
CA GLY A 16 -11.46 -1.04 -3.55
C GLY A 16 -12.16 -2.20 -4.28
N ASP A 17 -11.90 -2.35 -5.57
CA ASP A 17 -12.62 -3.30 -6.45
C ASP A 17 -12.04 -4.72 -6.45
N MET A 18 -10.84 -4.92 -5.87
CA MET A 18 -10.17 -6.22 -5.89
C MET A 18 -10.43 -7.03 -4.60
N LYS A 19 -11.09 -8.18 -4.78
CA LYS A 19 -11.28 -9.17 -3.71
C LYS A 19 -10.09 -10.13 -3.60
N ARG A 20 -9.60 -10.34 -2.39
CA ARG A 20 -8.54 -11.31 -2.09
C ARG A 20 -9.03 -12.73 -2.41
N PRO A 21 -8.30 -13.50 -3.25
CA PRO A 21 -8.67 -14.89 -3.51
C PRO A 21 -8.54 -15.78 -2.27
N ALA A 22 -9.36 -16.82 -2.20
CA ALA A 22 -9.22 -17.86 -1.19
C ALA A 22 -7.89 -18.62 -1.32
N ASN A 23 -7.43 -19.22 -0.23
CA ASN A 23 -6.25 -20.09 -0.24
C ASN A 23 -6.48 -21.33 -1.10
N ILE A 24 -5.42 -21.80 -1.76
CA ILE A 24 -5.43 -23.04 -2.55
C ILE A 24 -4.80 -24.23 -1.79
N GLY A 25 -4.34 -23.99 -0.56
CA GLY A 25 -3.71 -24.99 0.28
C GLY A 25 -2.32 -25.35 -0.23
N ASN A 26 -1.56 -24.34 -0.66
CA ASN A 26 -0.14 -24.44 -0.97
C ASN A 26 0.55 -23.16 -0.45
N SER A 27 1.47 -23.33 0.49
CA SER A 27 2.09 -22.22 1.24
C SER A 27 2.75 -21.18 0.36
N ASP A 28 3.38 -21.58 -0.75
CA ASP A 28 4.14 -20.65 -1.59
C ASP A 28 3.19 -19.72 -2.35
N PHE A 29 2.12 -20.28 -2.93
CA PHE A 29 1.11 -19.48 -3.63
C PHE A 29 0.24 -18.68 -2.66
N ASP A 30 -0.14 -19.28 -1.53
CA ASP A 30 -0.96 -18.61 -0.52
C ASP A 30 -0.19 -17.46 0.14
N GLY A 31 1.09 -17.68 0.45
CA GLY A 31 2.01 -16.65 0.96
C GLY A 31 2.24 -15.53 -0.03
N PHE A 32 2.59 -15.84 -1.28
CA PHE A 32 2.76 -14.83 -2.33
C PHE A 32 1.50 -13.99 -2.52
N LYS A 33 0.34 -14.63 -2.59
CA LYS A 33 -0.94 -13.94 -2.68
C LYS A 33 -1.18 -13.03 -1.49
N ASN A 34 -1.03 -13.52 -0.27
CA ASN A 34 -1.27 -12.73 0.92
C ASN A 34 -0.37 -11.50 0.94
N SER A 35 0.92 -11.66 0.67
CA SER A 35 1.85 -10.52 0.62
C SER A 35 1.47 -9.51 -0.46
N CYS A 36 1.12 -9.92 -1.69
CA CYS A 36 0.67 -9.00 -2.73
C CYS A 36 -0.57 -8.21 -2.30
N PHE A 37 -1.57 -8.87 -1.70
CA PHE A 37 -2.80 -8.22 -1.26
C PHE A 37 -2.62 -7.39 0.02
N ASP A 38 -1.64 -7.71 0.86
CA ASP A 38 -1.28 -6.88 2.02
C ASP A 38 -0.62 -5.58 1.55
N ILE A 39 0.29 -5.63 0.58
CA ILE A 39 0.87 -4.40 0.01
C ILE A 39 -0.21 -3.54 -0.64
N TYR A 40 -1.08 -4.14 -1.45
CA TYR A 40 -2.23 -3.47 -2.05
C TYR A 40 -3.12 -2.77 -1.01
N TYR A 41 -3.50 -3.48 0.05
CA TYR A 41 -4.32 -2.90 1.11
C TYR A 41 -3.64 -1.70 1.78
N ASN A 42 -2.35 -1.84 2.12
CA ASN A 42 -1.64 -0.80 2.86
C ASN A 42 -1.27 0.40 2.00
N SER A 43 -0.98 0.22 0.71
CA SER A 43 -0.75 1.35 -0.21
C SER A 43 -2.00 2.22 -0.32
N HIS A 44 -3.16 1.59 -0.47
CA HIS A 44 -4.45 2.27 -0.57
C HIS A 44 -4.91 2.90 0.74
N LYS A 45 -4.63 2.26 1.88
CA LYS A 45 -4.85 2.87 3.20
C LYS A 45 -3.99 4.12 3.38
N LEU A 46 -2.75 4.08 2.90
CA LEU A 46 -1.83 5.21 2.97
C LEU A 46 -2.31 6.38 2.11
N ASP A 47 -2.76 6.12 0.88
CA ASP A 47 -3.39 7.11 0.02
C ASP A 47 -4.60 7.78 0.68
N LYS A 48 -5.51 6.99 1.27
CA LYS A 48 -6.67 7.53 1.99
C LYS A 48 -6.26 8.44 3.15
N ASN A 49 -5.23 8.06 3.90
CA ASN A 49 -4.73 8.88 5.00
C ASN A 49 -4.14 10.21 4.47
N LEU A 50 -3.42 10.18 3.35
CA LEU A 50 -2.89 11.40 2.74
C LEU A 50 -4.01 12.33 2.27
N LYS A 51 -5.11 11.81 1.72
CA LYS A 51 -6.29 12.62 1.33
C LYS A 51 -6.97 13.30 2.52
N VAL A 52 -6.97 12.66 3.69
CA VAL A 52 -7.47 13.30 4.92
C VAL A 52 -6.57 14.46 5.32
N ILE A 53 -5.25 14.25 5.29
CA ILE A 53 -4.27 15.30 5.61
C ILE A 53 -4.37 16.44 4.60
N GLU A 54 -4.48 16.16 3.30
CA GLU A 54 -4.71 17.16 2.26
C GLU A 54 -5.94 18.03 2.57
N GLY A 55 -7.06 17.40 2.94
CA GLY A 55 -8.26 18.15 3.34
C GLY A 55 -8.07 19.02 4.58
N ASN A 56 -7.19 18.62 5.52
CA ASN A 56 -6.83 19.46 6.66
C ASN A 56 -5.95 20.64 6.21
N LEU A 57 -4.94 20.40 5.37
CA LEU A 57 -4.05 21.45 4.87
C LEU A 57 -4.80 22.52 4.07
N VAL A 58 -5.79 22.12 3.27
CA VAL A 58 -6.68 23.07 2.57
C VAL A 58 -7.39 23.98 3.57
N LYS A 59 -7.97 23.42 4.65
CA LYS A 59 -8.64 24.22 5.68
C LYS A 59 -7.68 25.18 6.39
N TYR A 60 -6.47 24.75 6.70
CA TYR A 60 -5.46 25.62 7.31
C TYR A 60 -5.02 26.75 6.36
N ALA A 61 -4.96 26.48 5.05
CA ALA A 61 -4.63 27.48 4.04
C ALA A 61 -5.77 28.50 3.83
N ASP A 62 -7.03 28.08 3.99
CA ASP A 62 -8.20 28.95 3.87
C ASP A 62 -8.36 29.93 5.05
N ASP A 63 -7.90 29.55 6.26
CA ASP A 63 -7.96 30.36 7.48
C ASP A 63 -6.60 30.45 8.17
N LYS A 64 -5.65 31.11 7.50
CA LYS A 64 -4.25 31.21 7.96
C LYS A 64 -4.09 31.89 9.33
N ASP A 65 -5.02 32.76 9.71
CA ASP A 65 -4.96 33.50 10.98
C ASP A 65 -5.36 32.63 12.18
N ASN A 66 -6.05 31.50 11.96
CA ASN A 66 -6.57 30.63 13.03
C ASN A 66 -6.08 29.18 12.90
N ILE A 67 -4.89 28.95 12.34
CA ILE A 67 -4.32 27.61 12.23
C ILE A 67 -4.11 27.00 13.63
N ASP A 68 -4.70 25.81 13.85
CA ASP A 68 -4.35 24.95 14.97
C ASP A 68 -2.99 24.29 14.69
N PHE A 69 -1.93 24.91 15.21
CA PHE A 69 -0.56 24.44 15.05
C PHE A 69 -0.30 23.08 15.73
N GLU A 70 -1.10 22.67 16.72
CA GLU A 70 -0.97 21.34 17.30
C GLU A 70 -1.43 20.28 16.29
N SER A 71 -2.58 20.51 15.65
CA SER A 71 -3.10 19.62 14.60
C SER A 71 -2.22 19.63 13.35
N LEU A 72 -1.74 20.80 12.90
CA LEU A 72 -0.76 20.88 11.80
C LEU A 72 0.52 20.11 12.13
N GLY A 73 1.02 20.20 13.38
CA GLY A 73 2.16 19.43 13.84
C GLY A 73 1.94 17.92 13.78
N LYS A 74 0.74 17.45 14.17
CA LYS A 74 0.35 16.03 14.05
C LYS A 74 0.29 15.58 12.59
N ASP A 75 -0.26 16.40 11.71
CA ASP A 75 -0.32 16.13 10.26
C ASP A 75 1.09 16.03 9.65
N ILE A 76 2.02 16.91 10.03
CA ILE A 76 3.43 16.84 9.62
C ILE A 76 4.09 15.53 10.07
N GLU A 77 3.90 15.13 11.32
CA GLU A 77 4.45 13.86 11.82
C GLU A 77 3.83 12.65 11.13
N ALA A 78 2.54 12.70 10.81
CA ALA A 78 1.87 11.67 10.01
C ALA A 78 2.47 11.59 8.59
N LEU A 79 2.74 12.73 7.94
CA LEU A 79 3.40 12.81 6.63
C LEU A 79 4.84 12.28 6.64
N LYS A 80 5.59 12.46 7.73
CA LYS A 80 6.92 11.86 7.87
C LYS A 80 6.83 10.34 8.00
N LYS A 81 5.91 9.84 8.81
CA LYS A 81 5.69 8.40 8.98
C LYS A 81 5.22 7.74 7.68
N SER A 82 4.32 8.41 6.93
CA SER A 82 3.84 7.88 5.65
C SER A 82 4.96 7.70 4.62
N LYS A 83 5.98 8.57 4.64
CA LYS A 83 7.17 8.43 3.80
C LYS A 83 7.94 7.15 4.09
N GLU A 84 8.15 6.83 5.37
CA GLU A 84 8.82 5.60 5.76
C GLU A 84 8.00 4.37 5.37
N SER A 85 6.69 4.37 5.66
CA SER A 85 5.80 3.28 5.25
C SER A 85 5.77 3.07 3.73
N ALA A 86 5.74 4.15 2.92
CA ALA A 86 5.78 4.05 1.47
C ALA A 86 7.09 3.43 0.97
N LYS A 87 8.23 3.74 1.61
CA LYS A 87 9.54 3.17 1.28
C LYS A 87 9.62 1.68 1.60
N GLU A 88 9.11 1.26 2.76
CA GLU A 88 9.05 -0.15 3.16
C GLU A 88 8.18 -0.94 2.18
N LEU A 89 6.96 -0.48 1.92
CA LEU A 89 6.04 -1.10 0.97
C LEU A 89 6.63 -1.18 -0.44
N SER A 90 7.36 -0.15 -0.89
CA SER A 90 8.03 -0.16 -2.19
C SER A 90 9.14 -1.21 -2.29
N THR A 91 9.85 -1.45 -1.18
CA THR A 91 10.89 -2.48 -1.09
C THR A 91 10.29 -3.88 -1.16
N ASP A 92 9.24 -4.13 -0.39
CA ASP A 92 8.50 -5.40 -0.41
C ASP A 92 7.86 -5.64 -1.78
N LEU A 93 7.31 -4.59 -2.40
CA LEU A 93 6.72 -4.65 -3.72
C LEU A 93 7.73 -5.12 -4.75
N LYS A 94 8.93 -4.53 -4.76
CA LYS A 94 10.01 -4.92 -5.67
C LYS A 94 10.39 -6.39 -5.48
N ALA A 95 10.54 -6.84 -4.23
CA ALA A 95 10.87 -8.23 -3.92
C ALA A 95 9.79 -9.22 -4.40
N LEU A 96 8.52 -8.82 -4.45
CA LEU A 96 7.43 -9.63 -5.02
C LEU A 96 7.35 -9.53 -6.55
N ASP A 97 7.65 -8.36 -7.12
CA ASP A 97 7.68 -8.13 -8.58
C ASP A 97 8.71 -9.06 -9.23
N ASP A 98 9.91 -9.13 -8.65
CA ASP A 98 10.98 -10.03 -9.07
C ASP A 98 10.56 -11.52 -9.03
N LYS A 99 9.68 -11.90 -8.10
CA LYS A 99 9.14 -13.27 -7.97
C LYS A 99 7.96 -13.55 -8.89
N SER A 100 7.30 -12.54 -9.44
CA SER A 100 6.03 -12.71 -10.15
C SER A 100 6.14 -13.64 -11.36
N THR A 101 7.21 -13.52 -12.14
CA THR A 101 7.45 -14.37 -13.32
C THR A 101 7.68 -15.84 -12.94
N SER A 102 8.43 -16.11 -11.87
CA SER A 102 8.69 -17.49 -11.43
C SER A 102 7.43 -18.11 -10.83
N MET A 103 6.63 -17.34 -10.09
CA MET A 103 5.35 -17.79 -9.54
C MET A 103 4.37 -18.21 -10.62
N VAL A 104 4.28 -17.49 -11.75
CA VAL A 104 3.42 -17.91 -12.88
C VAL A 104 3.90 -19.23 -13.49
N LYS A 105 5.21 -19.39 -13.67
CA LYS A 105 5.79 -20.64 -14.19
C LYS A 105 5.51 -21.81 -13.24
N ASN A 106 5.72 -21.61 -11.94
CA ASN A 106 5.49 -22.63 -10.92
C ASN A 106 4.00 -22.99 -10.81
N ALA A 107 3.10 -22.01 -10.91
CA ALA A 107 1.66 -22.23 -10.86
C ALA A 107 1.19 -23.19 -11.96
N LYS A 108 1.70 -23.03 -13.20
CA LYS A 108 1.37 -23.90 -14.33
C LYS A 108 1.76 -25.36 -14.10
N ASN A 109 2.84 -25.58 -13.35
CA ASN A 109 3.41 -26.91 -13.08
C ASN A 109 3.00 -27.52 -11.73
N LEU A 110 2.10 -26.86 -10.98
CA LEU A 110 1.68 -27.31 -9.66
C LEU A 110 1.03 -28.71 -9.70
N LYS A 111 1.46 -29.56 -8.76
CA LYS A 111 0.86 -30.88 -8.52
C LYS A 111 -0.03 -30.86 -7.25
N PRO A 112 -1.16 -31.59 -7.25
CA PRO A 112 -1.76 -32.29 -8.39
C PRO A 112 -2.20 -31.30 -9.48
N ARG A 113 -2.20 -31.74 -10.75
CA ARG A 113 -2.53 -30.85 -11.90
C ARG A 113 -3.92 -30.21 -11.79
N THR A 114 -4.82 -30.81 -11.02
CA THR A 114 -6.15 -30.26 -10.70
C THR A 114 -6.08 -28.94 -9.92
N LYS A 115 -4.99 -28.63 -9.21
CA LYS A 115 -4.77 -27.35 -8.51
C LYS A 115 -4.11 -26.28 -9.39
N SER A 116 -3.45 -26.65 -10.48
CA SER A 116 -2.72 -25.72 -11.35
C SER A 116 -3.59 -24.56 -11.89
N PRO A 117 -4.83 -24.79 -12.40
CA PRO A 117 -5.68 -23.69 -12.84
C PRO A 117 -6.02 -22.68 -11.74
N LYS A 118 -6.27 -23.17 -10.51
CA LYS A 118 -6.54 -22.32 -9.35
C LYS A 118 -5.30 -21.53 -8.96
N ALA A 119 -4.12 -22.14 -8.98
CA ALA A 119 -2.85 -21.46 -8.72
C ALA A 119 -2.56 -20.37 -9.75
N VAL A 120 -2.74 -20.65 -11.05
CA VAL A 120 -2.53 -19.65 -12.12
C VAL A 120 -3.47 -18.47 -11.93
N LYS A 121 -4.76 -18.71 -11.68
CA LYS A 121 -5.74 -17.65 -11.42
C LYS A 121 -5.36 -16.81 -10.19
N ASN A 122 -4.95 -17.47 -9.11
CA ASN A 122 -4.57 -16.81 -7.87
C ASN A 122 -3.33 -15.93 -8.08
N THR A 123 -2.26 -16.49 -8.64
CA THR A 123 -1.04 -15.75 -8.98
C THR A 123 -1.30 -14.56 -9.89
N ASN A 124 -2.14 -14.72 -10.92
CA ASN A 124 -2.49 -13.60 -11.81
C ASN A 124 -3.23 -12.48 -11.07
N ASN A 125 -4.14 -12.82 -10.14
CA ASN A 125 -4.82 -11.82 -9.32
C ASN A 125 -3.86 -11.13 -8.35
N SER A 126 -2.91 -11.86 -7.77
CA SER A 126 -1.86 -11.30 -6.92
C SER A 126 -0.99 -10.31 -7.67
N ILE A 127 -0.61 -10.63 -8.92
CA ILE A 127 0.16 -9.73 -9.79
C ILE A 127 -0.65 -8.47 -10.13
N LYS A 128 -1.96 -8.59 -10.38
CA LYS A 128 -2.83 -7.43 -10.58
C LYS A 128 -2.86 -6.52 -9.35
N ALA A 129 -3.04 -7.10 -8.16
CA ALA A 129 -3.01 -6.35 -6.90
C ALA A 129 -1.65 -5.66 -6.70
N LEU A 130 -0.54 -6.34 -7.04
CA LEU A 130 0.81 -5.77 -6.95
C LEU A 130 1.02 -4.60 -7.92
N ASN A 131 0.54 -4.72 -9.17
CA ASN A 131 0.65 -3.67 -10.17
C ASN A 131 -0.17 -2.43 -9.79
N ASP A 132 -1.36 -2.62 -9.24
CA ASP A 132 -2.18 -1.53 -8.72
C ASP A 132 -1.49 -0.85 -7.53
N ALA A 133 -0.97 -1.64 -6.59
CA ALA A 133 -0.20 -1.12 -5.46
C ALA A 133 1.02 -0.31 -5.91
N LYS A 134 1.66 -0.70 -7.02
CA LYS A 134 2.80 0.01 -7.62
C LYS A 134 2.42 1.41 -8.09
N VAL A 135 1.26 1.54 -8.75
CA VAL A 135 0.73 2.84 -9.19
C VAL A 135 0.38 3.67 -7.96
N THR A 136 -0.36 3.09 -7.03
CA THR A 136 -0.79 3.78 -5.80
C THR A 136 0.39 4.28 -4.97
N LEU A 137 1.46 3.47 -4.78
CA LEU A 137 2.64 3.87 -4.01
C LEU A 137 3.43 5.00 -4.68
N LYS A 138 3.42 5.07 -6.02
CA LYS A 138 4.02 6.20 -6.75
C LYS A 138 3.25 7.48 -6.45
N GLU A 139 1.93 7.45 -6.58
CA GLU A 139 1.05 8.59 -6.26
C GLU A 139 1.20 9.03 -4.81
N VAL A 140 1.17 8.07 -3.87
CA VAL A 140 1.41 8.32 -2.44
C VAL A 140 2.75 9.01 -2.19
N SER A 141 3.83 8.56 -2.85
CA SER A 141 5.15 9.16 -2.66
C SER A 141 5.21 10.59 -3.21
N GLU A 142 4.58 10.84 -4.35
CA GLU A 142 4.50 12.18 -4.96
C GLU A 142 3.64 13.13 -4.10
N ASN A 143 2.46 12.68 -3.67
CA ASN A 143 1.54 13.44 -2.83
C ASN A 143 2.15 13.72 -1.46
N GLN A 144 2.81 12.75 -0.84
CA GLN A 144 3.48 12.93 0.46
C GLN A 144 4.50 14.07 0.42
N VAL A 145 5.30 14.16 -0.65
CA VAL A 145 6.31 15.23 -0.80
C VAL A 145 5.64 16.59 -0.93
N THR A 146 4.61 16.69 -1.77
CA THR A 146 3.85 17.94 -1.98
C THR A 146 3.18 18.40 -0.68
N LEU A 147 2.45 17.52 0.00
CA LEU A 147 1.73 17.83 1.23
C LEU A 147 2.70 18.22 2.37
N LEU A 148 3.85 17.54 2.48
CA LEU A 148 4.85 17.90 3.49
C LEU A 148 5.41 19.30 3.25
N LYS A 149 5.67 19.65 1.99
CA LYS A 149 6.12 21.01 1.64
C LYS A 149 5.06 22.06 2.00
N THR A 150 3.80 21.84 1.60
CA THR A 150 2.69 22.75 1.94
C THR A 150 2.52 22.91 3.46
N ALA A 151 2.57 21.81 4.22
CA ALA A 151 2.47 21.87 5.67
C ALA A 151 3.64 22.64 6.31
N GLN A 152 4.85 22.52 5.77
CA GLN A 152 6.02 23.27 6.21
C GLN A 152 5.94 24.76 5.88
N GLU A 153 5.38 25.13 4.72
CA GLU A 153 5.13 26.53 4.35
C GLU A 153 4.12 27.18 5.29
N LEU A 154 3.02 26.48 5.62
CA LEU A 154 2.03 26.94 6.61
C LEU A 154 2.62 27.11 8.02
N LEU A 155 3.68 26.36 8.34
CA LEU A 155 4.40 26.51 9.61
C LEU A 155 5.40 27.68 9.59
N GLY A 156 5.93 28.01 8.41
CA GLY A 156 7.03 28.96 8.17
C GLY A 156 6.62 30.36 7.72
N ASP A 157 5.34 30.62 7.44
CA ASP A 157 4.77 31.96 7.17
C ASP A 157 4.74 32.88 8.43
N LYS A 158 5.75 32.76 9.31
CA LYS A 158 5.94 33.63 10.50
C LYS A 158 7.07 34.62 10.33
#